data_AF-A0A970TEK7-F1
#
_entry.id   AF-A0A970TEK7-F1
#
_cell.length_a   1.000
_cell.length_b   1.000
_cell.length_c   1.000
_cell.angle_alpha   90.00
_cell.angle_beta   90.00
_cell.angle_gamma   90.00
#
_symmetry.space_group_name_H-M   'P 1'
#
loop_
_entity.id
_entity.type
_entity.pdbx_description
1 polymer ?
#
loop_
_entity_poly.entity_id
_entity_poly.type
_entity_poly.pdbx_seq_one_letter_code
_entity_poly.pdbx_strand_id
1 'polypeptide(L)'
;MLRRQGPPTTVRIIERFYTGDLFEYLESAPMQKLMAGRVDEVEITEARGYAGRATVRNGRRLIRLSVYHDLSDDEMTFIICHELAHHEAGVKNQHSQTWREACARLAEEAGKLGLLPRKRVKQAVQIALDGTATIFRGWPEQVEQFHRSRDAALQRLRAKLVEAGLREGGQVGFDYRGRRTRGEVIRINKSTVSVGEPGGARTLLRVPFTRIKVVYVSE
;
A
#
# COMPACT_ATOMS: atom_id res chain seq x y z
N MET A 1 -27.20 -39.63 -5.91
CA MET A 1 -27.71 -38.24 -5.86
C MET A 1 -26.92 -37.45 -4.82
N LEU A 2 -25.93 -36.67 -5.24
CA LEU A 2 -25.19 -35.77 -4.35
C LEU A 2 -26.04 -34.51 -4.15
N ARG A 3 -26.57 -34.30 -2.94
CA ARG A 3 -27.19 -33.02 -2.57
C ARG A 3 -26.15 -31.92 -2.75
N ARG A 4 -26.38 -31.02 -3.72
CA ARG A 4 -25.72 -29.72 -3.75
C ARG A 4 -26.13 -29.01 -2.46
N GLN A 5 -25.26 -29.03 -1.45
CA GLN A 5 -25.39 -28.08 -0.36
C GLN A 5 -25.34 -26.69 -0.99
N GLY A 6 -26.38 -25.88 -0.75
CA GLY A 6 -26.37 -24.48 -1.16
C GLY A 6 -25.11 -23.80 -0.61
N PRO A 7 -24.66 -22.69 -1.22
CA PRO A 7 -23.51 -21.98 -0.71
C PRO A 7 -23.73 -21.67 0.78
N PRO A 8 -22.72 -21.90 1.65
CA PRO A 8 -22.84 -21.51 3.04
C PRO A 8 -23.21 -20.01 3.10
N THR A 9 -24.23 -19.68 3.87
CA THR A 9 -24.69 -18.30 4.07
C THR A 9 -23.67 -17.45 4.82
N THR A 10 -22.73 -18.09 5.51
CA THR A 10 -21.68 -17.45 6.31
C THR A 10 -20.32 -17.73 5.69
N VAL A 11 -19.50 -16.69 5.55
CA VAL A 11 -18.15 -16.79 5.02
C VAL A 11 -17.21 -17.22 6.13
N ARG A 12 -16.45 -18.29 5.89
CA ARG A 12 -15.53 -18.81 6.90
C ARG A 12 -14.30 -17.92 7.00
N ILE A 13 -14.03 -17.39 8.18
CA ILE A 13 -12.78 -16.69 8.48
C ILE A 13 -11.77 -17.71 9.02
N ILE A 14 -10.58 -17.75 8.44
CA ILE A 14 -9.48 -18.64 8.83
C ILE A 14 -8.31 -17.77 9.27
N GLU A 15 -8.04 -17.79 10.55
CA GLU A 15 -6.99 -17.02 11.17
C GLU A 15 -5.84 -17.94 11.58
N ARG A 16 -4.61 -17.64 11.12
CA ARG A 16 -3.45 -18.51 11.40
C ARG A 16 -2.56 -18.02 12.54
N PHE A 17 -2.60 -16.73 12.87
CA PHE A 17 -1.65 -16.11 13.80
C PHE A 17 -2.22 -14.93 14.59
N TYR A 18 -3.51 -14.65 14.45
CA TYR A 18 -4.12 -13.47 15.04
C TYR A 18 -5.23 -13.90 16.01
N THR A 19 -5.47 -13.08 17.02
CA THR A 19 -6.59 -13.16 17.95
C THR A 19 -6.88 -11.71 18.31
N GLY A 20 -7.98 -11.13 17.82
CA GLY A 20 -8.30 -9.74 18.12
C GLY A 20 -9.38 -9.12 17.23
N ASP A 21 -9.48 -7.79 17.32
CA ASP A 21 -10.52 -6.93 16.75
C ASP A 21 -10.78 -7.14 15.25
N LEU A 22 -9.75 -7.47 14.46
CA LEU A 22 -9.92 -7.72 13.02
C LEU A 22 -10.77 -8.97 12.74
N PHE A 23 -10.58 -10.03 13.51
CA PHE A 23 -11.39 -11.25 13.36
C PHE A 23 -12.85 -10.95 13.68
N GLU A 24 -13.11 -10.27 14.81
CA GLU A 24 -14.46 -9.85 15.22
C GLU A 24 -15.10 -8.92 14.18
N TYR A 25 -14.32 -8.00 13.62
CA TYR A 25 -14.77 -7.12 12.55
C TYR A 25 -15.20 -7.90 11.30
N LEU A 26 -14.42 -8.89 10.88
CA LEU A 26 -14.73 -9.75 9.73
C LEU A 26 -15.90 -10.70 9.99
N GLU A 27 -16.13 -11.10 11.24
CA GLU A 27 -17.30 -11.86 11.66
C GLU A 27 -18.56 -11.01 11.89
N SER A 28 -18.43 -9.68 11.94
CA SER A 28 -19.56 -8.78 12.12
C SER A 28 -20.65 -8.99 11.07
N ALA A 29 -21.91 -8.89 11.48
CA ALA A 29 -23.05 -9.14 10.59
C ALA A 29 -23.04 -8.27 9.30
N PRO A 30 -22.69 -6.97 9.35
CA PRO A 30 -22.58 -6.17 8.13
C PRO A 30 -21.48 -6.67 7.19
N MET A 31 -20.31 -7.06 7.71
CA MET A 31 -19.20 -7.57 6.89
C MET A 31 -19.54 -8.94 6.27
N GLN A 32 -20.10 -9.85 7.06
CA GLN A 32 -20.58 -11.14 6.56
C GLN A 32 -21.61 -10.96 5.45
N LYS A 33 -22.54 -10.01 5.58
CA LYS A 33 -23.52 -9.68 4.54
C LYS A 33 -22.87 -9.14 3.27
N LEU A 34 -21.84 -8.31 3.38
CA LEU A 34 -21.09 -7.82 2.22
C LEU A 34 -20.38 -8.97 1.48
N MET A 35 -19.79 -9.92 2.21
CA MET A 35 -19.03 -11.03 1.64
C MET A 35 -19.90 -12.20 1.14
N ALA A 36 -21.09 -12.36 1.69
CA ALA A 36 -21.98 -13.48 1.43
C ALA A 36 -22.23 -13.69 -0.07
N GLY A 37 -22.13 -14.95 -0.51
CA GLY A 37 -22.36 -15.32 -1.90
C GLY A 37 -21.27 -14.89 -2.88
N ARG A 38 -20.22 -14.18 -2.44
CA ARG A 38 -19.12 -13.68 -3.30
C ARG A 38 -17.78 -14.35 -3.02
N VAL A 39 -17.55 -14.73 -1.76
CA VAL A 39 -16.37 -15.48 -1.32
C VAL A 39 -16.85 -16.58 -0.36
N ASP A 40 -16.11 -17.68 -0.29
CA ASP A 40 -16.46 -18.81 0.59
C ASP A 40 -15.56 -18.84 1.84
N GLU A 41 -14.31 -18.39 1.71
CA GLU A 41 -13.34 -18.34 2.81
C GLU A 41 -12.46 -17.08 2.72
N VAL A 42 -12.13 -16.50 3.88
CA VAL A 42 -11.13 -15.44 4.02
C VAL A 42 -10.02 -15.94 4.92
N GLU A 43 -8.78 -15.93 4.44
CA GLU A 43 -7.60 -16.36 5.18
C GLU A 43 -6.75 -15.15 5.55
N ILE A 44 -6.43 -15.01 6.83
CA ILE A 44 -5.64 -13.89 7.36
C ILE A 44 -4.26 -14.40 7.76
N THR A 45 -3.23 -13.70 7.27
CA THR A 45 -1.82 -13.98 7.54
C THR A 45 -1.09 -12.69 7.91
N GLU A 46 -0.16 -12.78 8.85
CA GLU A 46 0.67 -11.63 9.23
C GLU A 46 1.75 -11.35 8.18
N ALA A 47 1.94 -10.08 7.83
CA ALA A 47 3.01 -9.64 6.95
C ALA A 47 3.48 -8.21 7.30
N ARG A 48 4.64 -7.81 6.76
CA ARG A 48 5.20 -6.44 6.93
C ARG A 48 4.49 -5.36 6.12
N GLY A 49 3.31 -5.64 5.61
CA GLY A 49 2.53 -4.74 4.78
C GLY A 49 1.22 -5.40 4.36
N TYR A 50 0.42 -4.64 3.59
CA TYR A 50 -0.84 -5.14 3.05
C TYR A 50 -0.68 -5.77 1.66
N ALA A 51 -1.19 -6.98 1.48
CA ALA A 51 -1.44 -7.60 0.19
C ALA A 51 -2.69 -8.49 0.25
N GLY A 52 -3.69 -8.16 -0.56
CA GLY A 52 -4.86 -9.01 -0.80
C GLY A 52 -4.66 -9.91 -2.02
N ARG A 53 -5.32 -11.06 -2.02
CA ARG A 53 -5.39 -11.94 -3.18
C ARG A 53 -6.66 -12.78 -3.20
N ALA A 54 -7.53 -12.49 -4.16
CA ALA A 54 -8.61 -13.36 -4.58
C ALA A 54 -8.13 -14.54 -5.45
N THR A 55 -8.53 -15.77 -5.11
CA THR A 55 -8.23 -16.98 -5.89
C THR A 55 -9.40 -17.96 -5.88
N VAL A 56 -9.45 -18.85 -6.87
CA VAL A 56 -10.35 -20.01 -6.85
C VAL A 56 -9.51 -21.27 -6.64
N ARG A 57 -9.77 -22.01 -5.56
CA ARG A 57 -9.06 -23.25 -5.20
C ARG A 57 -10.07 -24.37 -4.97
N ASN A 58 -9.94 -25.47 -5.72
CA ASN A 58 -10.85 -26.63 -5.62
C ASN A 58 -12.34 -26.24 -5.76
N GLY A 59 -12.64 -25.28 -6.65
CA GLY A 59 -14.00 -24.77 -6.87
C GLY A 59 -14.51 -23.79 -5.80
N ARG A 60 -13.71 -23.49 -4.77
CA ARG A 60 -14.03 -22.51 -3.72
C ARG A 60 -13.35 -21.18 -3.99
N ARG A 61 -14.05 -20.09 -3.72
CA ARG A 61 -13.57 -18.70 -3.79
C ARG A 61 -12.93 -18.34 -2.46
N LEU A 62 -11.64 -18.02 -2.51
CA LEU A 62 -10.83 -17.66 -1.36
C LEU A 62 -10.34 -16.23 -1.53
N ILE A 63 -10.32 -15.46 -0.45
CA ILE A 63 -9.52 -14.25 -0.34
C ILE A 63 -8.44 -14.51 0.69
N ARG A 64 -7.18 -14.26 0.35
CA ARG A 64 -6.08 -14.24 1.31
C ARG A 64 -5.66 -12.80 1.56
N LEU A 65 -5.63 -12.42 2.83
CA LEU A 65 -5.17 -11.12 3.31
C LEU A 65 -3.84 -11.32 4.04
N SER A 66 -2.81 -10.67 3.53
CA SER A 66 -1.55 -10.47 4.25
C SER A 66 -1.62 -9.06 4.81
N VAL A 67 -1.63 -8.90 6.14
CA VAL A 67 -1.89 -7.60 6.79
C VAL A 67 -0.83 -7.27 7.83
N TYR A 68 -0.54 -5.97 7.97
CA TYR A 68 0.25 -5.38 9.05
C TYR A 68 -0.70 -4.72 10.05
N HIS A 69 -0.28 -4.62 11.30
CA HIS A 69 -1.13 -4.48 12.49
C HIS A 69 -1.92 -3.17 12.69
N ASP A 70 -1.96 -2.24 11.71
CA ASP A 70 -2.53 -0.89 11.92
C ASP A 70 -3.52 -0.43 10.84
N LEU A 71 -4.27 -1.35 10.20
CA LEU A 71 -5.33 -0.95 9.26
C LEU A 71 -6.59 -0.53 10.01
N SER A 72 -7.13 0.64 9.69
CA SER A 72 -8.47 1.03 10.17
C SER A 72 -9.57 0.17 9.54
N ASP A 73 -10.71 0.06 10.21
CA ASP A 73 -11.91 -0.63 9.70
C ASP A 73 -12.32 -0.15 8.31
N ASP A 74 -12.25 1.17 8.07
CA ASP A 74 -12.50 1.77 6.76
C ASP A 74 -11.56 1.20 5.68
N GLU A 75 -10.25 1.18 5.97
CA GLU A 75 -9.25 0.67 5.03
C GLU A 75 -9.44 -0.83 4.78
N MET A 76 -9.68 -1.60 5.84
CA MET A 76 -9.96 -3.03 5.75
C MET A 76 -11.20 -3.31 4.90
N THR A 77 -12.25 -2.53 5.07
CA THR A 77 -13.48 -2.66 4.29
C THR A 77 -13.24 -2.42 2.81
N PHE A 78 -12.53 -1.33 2.47
CA PHE A 78 -12.25 -1.05 1.06
C PHE A 78 -11.33 -2.11 0.44
N ILE A 79 -10.39 -2.64 1.21
CA ILE A 79 -9.55 -3.79 0.86
C ILE A 79 -10.40 -5.03 0.57
N ILE A 80 -11.40 -5.34 1.41
CA ILE A 80 -12.33 -6.45 1.15
C ILE A 80 -13.13 -6.18 -0.12
N CYS A 81 -13.67 -4.97 -0.32
CA CYS A 81 -14.38 -4.62 -1.56
C CYS A 81 -13.50 -4.83 -2.81
N HIS A 82 -12.22 -4.47 -2.73
CA HIS A 82 -11.24 -4.67 -3.79
C HIS A 82 -11.08 -6.15 -4.16
N GLU A 83 -10.93 -7.02 -3.17
CA GLU A 83 -10.75 -8.45 -3.39
C GLU A 83 -12.05 -9.14 -3.81
N LEU A 84 -13.20 -8.73 -3.27
CA LEU A 84 -14.51 -9.21 -3.71
C LEU A 84 -14.79 -8.85 -5.18
N ALA A 85 -14.38 -7.67 -5.63
CA ALA A 85 -14.52 -7.25 -7.02
C ALA A 85 -13.76 -8.19 -7.99
N HIS A 86 -12.65 -8.80 -7.56
CA HIS A 86 -11.99 -9.84 -8.37
C HIS A 86 -12.84 -11.09 -8.54
N HIS A 87 -13.63 -11.47 -7.54
CA HIS A 87 -14.57 -12.58 -7.69
C HIS A 87 -15.78 -12.20 -8.53
N GLU A 88 -16.32 -10.98 -8.40
CA GLU A 88 -17.46 -10.51 -9.21
C GLU A 88 -17.10 -10.35 -10.69
N ALA A 89 -15.94 -9.77 -11.00
CA ALA A 89 -15.48 -9.60 -12.38
C ALA A 89 -14.85 -10.87 -12.98
N GLY A 90 -14.54 -11.86 -12.13
CA GLY A 90 -13.75 -13.03 -12.46
C GLY A 90 -12.25 -12.80 -12.28
N VAL A 91 -11.60 -13.70 -11.54
CA VAL A 91 -10.20 -13.54 -11.06
C VAL A 91 -9.15 -13.35 -12.17
N LYS A 92 -9.47 -13.70 -13.42
CA LYS A 92 -8.61 -13.49 -14.60
C LYS A 92 -8.71 -12.08 -15.18
N ASN A 93 -9.79 -11.35 -14.88
CA ASN A 93 -10.07 -10.00 -15.38
C ASN A 93 -9.53 -8.94 -14.42
N GLN A 94 -8.25 -9.06 -14.02
CA GLN A 94 -7.66 -8.21 -12.99
C GLN A 94 -7.67 -6.74 -13.41
N HIS A 95 -8.24 -5.89 -12.55
CA HIS A 95 -8.24 -4.42 -12.69
C HIS A 95 -8.83 -3.90 -14.02
N SER A 96 -9.62 -4.73 -14.70
CA SER A 96 -10.38 -4.37 -15.90
C SER A 96 -11.47 -3.34 -15.57
N GLN A 97 -12.12 -2.78 -16.59
CA GLN A 97 -13.24 -1.88 -16.39
C GLN A 97 -14.37 -2.53 -15.57
N THR A 98 -14.71 -3.79 -15.87
CA THR A 98 -15.72 -4.57 -15.12
C THR A 98 -15.34 -4.72 -13.64
N TRP A 99 -14.05 -4.92 -13.36
CA TRP A 99 -13.56 -4.98 -11.98
C TRP A 99 -13.70 -3.62 -11.27
N ARG A 100 -13.38 -2.52 -11.94
CA ARG A 100 -13.47 -1.16 -11.36
C ARG A 100 -14.91 -0.82 -10.99
N GLU A 101 -15.84 -1.13 -11.87
CA GLU A 101 -17.28 -0.93 -11.65
C GLU A 101 -17.81 -1.82 -10.51
N ALA A 102 -17.38 -3.08 -10.45
CA ALA A 102 -17.72 -3.97 -9.35
C ALA A 102 -17.18 -3.44 -8.00
N CYS A 103 -15.93 -2.98 -7.97
CA CYS A 103 -15.29 -2.41 -6.78
C CYS A 103 -16.02 -1.14 -6.31
N ALA A 104 -16.39 -0.24 -7.22
CA ALA A 104 -17.18 0.95 -6.90
C ALA A 104 -18.55 0.59 -6.31
N ARG A 105 -19.28 -0.35 -6.94
CA ARG A 105 -20.58 -0.83 -6.43
C ARG A 105 -20.46 -1.46 -5.04
N LEU A 106 -19.43 -2.25 -4.80
CA LEU A 106 -19.19 -2.88 -3.49
C LEU A 106 -18.88 -1.84 -2.41
N ALA A 107 -18.16 -0.76 -2.74
CA ALA A 107 -17.93 0.35 -1.82
C ALA A 107 -19.24 1.08 -1.45
N GLU A 108 -20.16 1.24 -2.40
CA GLU A 108 -21.49 1.79 -2.12
C GLU A 108 -22.34 0.85 -1.25
N GLU A 109 -22.28 -0.46 -1.50
CA GLU A 109 -22.95 -1.47 -0.68
C GLU A 109 -22.41 -1.46 0.75
N ALA A 110 -21.09 -1.42 0.93
CA ALA A 110 -20.45 -1.27 2.23
C ALA A 110 -20.93 -0.01 2.97
N GLY A 111 -21.08 1.11 2.24
CA GLY A 111 -21.66 2.34 2.78
C GLY A 111 -23.09 2.18 3.30
N LYS A 112 -23.95 1.47 2.55
CA LYS A 112 -25.34 1.18 2.96
C LYS A 112 -25.41 0.25 4.18
N LEU A 113 -24.39 -0.58 4.37
CA LEU A 113 -24.25 -1.48 5.51
C LEU A 113 -23.62 -0.81 6.75
N GLY A 114 -23.23 0.47 6.65
CA GLY A 114 -22.60 1.21 7.74
C GLY A 114 -21.12 0.88 7.94
N LEU A 115 -20.51 0.11 7.04
CA LEU A 115 -19.09 -0.26 7.10
C LEU A 115 -18.17 0.85 6.59
N LEU A 116 -18.69 1.77 5.77
CA LEU A 116 -17.97 2.95 5.29
C LEU A 116 -18.80 4.21 5.53
N PRO A 117 -18.24 5.27 6.16
CA PRO A 117 -18.92 6.55 6.24
C PRO A 117 -19.01 7.19 4.85
N ARG A 118 -20.00 8.07 4.65
CA ARG A 118 -20.31 8.69 3.34
C ARG A 118 -19.10 9.31 2.63
N LYS A 119 -18.17 9.91 3.39
CA LYS A 119 -16.92 10.47 2.84
C LYS A 119 -16.07 9.37 2.19
N ARG A 120 -15.93 8.22 2.85
CA ARG A 120 -15.13 7.09 2.37
C ARG A 120 -15.74 6.40 1.18
N VAL A 121 -17.07 6.26 1.14
CA VAL A 121 -17.78 5.73 -0.04
C VAL A 121 -17.41 6.53 -1.29
N LYS A 122 -17.49 7.87 -1.22
CA LYS A 122 -17.14 8.75 -2.36
C LYS A 122 -15.68 8.57 -2.78
N GLN A 123 -14.76 8.51 -1.82
CA GLN A 123 -13.33 8.31 -2.11
C GLN A 123 -13.06 6.94 -2.72
N ALA A 124 -13.64 5.88 -2.16
CA ALA A 124 -13.51 4.51 -2.62
C ALA A 124 -14.02 4.33 -4.06
N VAL A 125 -15.20 4.89 -4.38
CA VAL A 125 -15.76 4.88 -5.74
C VAL A 125 -14.82 5.58 -6.72
N GLN A 126 -14.32 6.78 -6.37
CA GLN A 126 -13.38 7.51 -7.22
C GLN A 126 -12.08 6.71 -7.45
N ILE A 127 -11.48 6.20 -6.37
CA ILE A 127 -10.25 5.41 -6.41
C ILE A 127 -10.41 4.15 -7.29
N ALA A 128 -11.56 3.48 -7.21
CA ALA A 128 -11.87 2.31 -8.02
C ALA A 128 -11.98 2.67 -9.51
N LEU A 129 -12.79 3.67 -9.86
CA LEU A 129 -13.05 4.06 -11.26
C LEU A 129 -11.80 4.64 -11.95
N ASP A 130 -10.97 5.38 -11.20
CA ASP A 130 -9.70 5.92 -11.69
C ASP A 130 -8.62 4.82 -11.88
N GLY A 131 -8.87 3.60 -11.39
CA GLY A 131 -7.92 2.49 -11.46
C GLY A 131 -6.76 2.59 -10.46
N THR A 132 -6.82 3.54 -9.52
CA THR A 132 -5.77 3.76 -8.51
C THR A 132 -5.90 2.84 -7.30
N ALA A 133 -7.01 2.10 -7.19
CA ALA A 133 -7.23 1.09 -6.16
C ALA A 133 -6.12 0.02 -6.09
N THR A 134 -5.43 -0.27 -7.21
CA THR A 134 -4.32 -1.24 -7.29
C THR A 134 -3.09 -0.84 -6.48
N ILE A 135 -2.91 0.46 -6.28
CA ILE A 135 -1.82 1.06 -5.51
C ILE A 135 -2.34 1.74 -4.25
N PHE A 136 -3.52 1.34 -3.76
CA PHE A 136 -4.06 1.88 -2.53
C PHE A 136 -3.07 1.67 -1.37
N ARG A 137 -2.75 2.77 -0.68
CA ARG A 137 -1.80 2.82 0.45
C ARG A 137 -2.37 3.65 1.59
N GLY A 138 -3.69 3.65 1.72
CA GLY A 138 -4.44 4.51 2.64
C GLY A 138 -5.22 5.59 1.91
N TRP A 139 -6.05 6.29 2.66
CA TRP A 139 -6.95 7.31 2.16
C TRP A 139 -6.20 8.58 1.69
N PRO A 140 -6.77 9.36 0.75
CA PRO A 140 -6.09 10.51 0.16
C PRO A 140 -5.44 11.48 1.17
N GLU A 141 -6.14 11.80 2.25
CA GLU A 141 -5.60 12.68 3.30
C GLU A 141 -4.41 12.09 4.07
N GLN A 142 -4.39 10.76 4.30
CA GLN A 142 -3.29 10.07 4.97
C GLN A 142 -2.08 10.03 4.05
N VAL A 143 -2.29 9.74 2.76
CA VAL A 143 -1.25 9.76 1.74
C VAL A 143 -0.64 11.16 1.61
N GLU A 144 -1.49 12.21 1.57
CA GLU A 144 -1.02 13.59 1.53
C GLU A 144 -0.27 13.98 2.81
N GLN A 145 -0.76 13.61 3.99
CA GLN A 145 -0.09 13.85 5.27
C GLN A 145 1.26 13.13 5.34
N PHE A 146 1.33 11.87 4.89
CA PHE A 146 2.57 11.12 4.80
C PHE A 146 3.56 11.80 3.85
N HIS A 147 3.12 12.24 2.67
CA HIS A 147 3.95 12.98 1.73
C HIS A 147 4.46 14.30 2.31
N ARG A 148 3.60 15.08 2.96
CA ARG A 148 3.99 16.33 3.64
C ARG A 148 5.02 16.07 4.75
N SER A 149 4.78 15.05 5.58
CA SER A 149 5.68 14.68 6.68
C SER A 149 7.05 14.22 6.16
N ARG A 150 7.05 13.40 5.11
CA ARG A 150 8.26 12.93 4.43
C ARG A 150 9.02 14.08 3.79
N ASP A 151 8.34 14.97 3.06
CA ASP A 151 8.96 16.11 2.41
C ASP A 151 9.55 17.08 3.45
N ALA A 152 8.86 17.31 4.58
CA ALA A 152 9.39 18.09 5.70
C ALA A 152 10.61 17.42 6.37
N ALA A 153 10.58 16.10 6.56
CA ALA A 153 11.73 15.34 7.06
C ALA A 153 12.95 15.42 6.11
N LEU A 154 12.71 15.31 4.80
CA LEU A 154 13.74 15.46 3.78
C LEU A 154 14.32 16.87 3.72
N GLN A 155 13.48 17.91 3.86
CA GLN A 155 13.94 19.30 3.95
C GLN A 155 14.84 19.51 5.17
N ARG A 156 14.42 19.00 6.34
CA ARG A 156 15.25 19.05 7.56
C ARG A 156 16.58 18.33 7.39
N LEU A 157 16.57 17.14 6.78
CA LEU A 157 17.80 16.38 6.50
C LEU A 157 18.71 17.11 5.52
N ARG A 158 18.14 17.70 4.47
CA ARG A 158 18.89 18.52 3.51
C ARG A 158 19.55 19.71 4.21
N ALA A 159 18.81 20.44 5.04
CA ALA A 159 19.35 21.58 5.79
C ALA A 159 20.54 21.15 6.68
N LYS A 160 20.41 20.04 7.41
CA LYS A 160 21.51 19.47 8.22
C LYS A 160 22.73 19.10 7.38
N LEU A 161 22.54 18.51 6.20
CA LEU A 161 23.64 18.16 5.32
C LEU A 161 24.33 19.41 4.76
N VAL A 162 23.58 20.45 4.40
CA VAL A 162 24.12 21.74 3.95
C VAL A 162 24.91 22.43 5.06
N GLU A 163 24.39 22.43 6.28
CA GLU A 163 25.10 22.92 7.48
C GLU A 163 26.40 22.13 7.74
N ALA A 164 26.39 20.82 7.49
CA ALA A 164 27.58 19.97 7.52
C ALA A 164 28.55 20.18 6.34
N GLY A 165 28.27 21.12 5.43
CA GLY A 165 29.14 21.49 4.30
C GLY A 165 28.72 20.92 2.94
N LEU A 166 27.51 20.38 2.78
CA LEU A 166 27.04 19.84 1.51
C LEU A 166 26.87 20.99 0.51
N ARG A 167 27.69 21.00 -0.54
CA ARG A 167 27.67 21.98 -1.63
C ARG A 167 28.06 21.31 -2.94
N GLU A 168 27.70 21.92 -4.06
CA GLU A 168 28.21 21.52 -5.38
C GLU A 168 29.75 21.69 -5.41
N GLY A 169 30.45 20.72 -6.02
CA GLY A 169 31.91 20.55 -5.93
C GLY A 169 32.41 19.98 -4.59
N GLY A 170 31.57 19.90 -3.56
CA GLY A 170 31.90 19.25 -2.30
C GLY A 170 31.95 17.72 -2.43
N GLN A 171 32.46 17.03 -1.42
CA GLN A 171 32.53 15.56 -1.45
C GLN A 171 31.66 14.92 -0.39
N VAL A 172 31.05 13.79 -0.72
CA VAL A 172 30.16 13.04 0.16
C VAL A 172 30.53 11.56 0.21
N GLY A 173 30.37 10.96 1.38
CA GLY A 173 30.48 9.52 1.61
C GLY A 173 29.11 8.88 1.75
N PHE A 174 28.88 7.77 1.06
CA PHE A 174 27.60 7.04 1.07
C PHE A 174 27.81 5.55 0.82
N ASP A 175 26.81 4.72 1.13
CA ASP A 175 26.86 3.29 0.86
C ASP A 175 26.23 2.97 -0.51
N TYR A 176 26.98 2.26 -1.35
CA TYR A 176 26.52 1.79 -2.66
C TYR A 176 26.84 0.30 -2.81
N ARG A 177 25.80 -0.51 -3.06
CA ARG A 177 25.90 -1.99 -3.18
C ARG A 177 26.70 -2.65 -2.05
N GLY A 178 26.49 -2.18 -0.81
CA GLY A 178 27.14 -2.72 0.39
C GLY A 178 28.59 -2.27 0.61
N ARG A 179 29.12 -1.35 -0.21
CA ARG A 179 30.45 -0.76 -0.03
C ARG A 179 30.34 0.73 0.25
N ARG A 180 31.24 1.24 1.09
CA ARG A 180 31.37 2.68 1.33
C ARG A 180 32.04 3.31 0.11
N THR A 181 31.42 4.34 -0.45
CA THR A 181 31.86 5.03 -1.66
C THR A 181 31.94 6.53 -1.39
N ARG A 182 32.86 7.20 -2.09
CA ARG A 182 33.01 8.66 -2.09
C ARG A 182 32.68 9.19 -3.47
N GLY A 183 32.02 10.33 -3.54
CA GLY A 183 31.75 11.02 -4.79
C GLY A 183 31.75 12.52 -4.61
N GLU A 184 32.05 13.23 -5.70
CA GLU A 184 31.92 14.68 -5.77
C GLU A 184 30.48 15.04 -6.12
N VAL A 185 29.95 16.04 -5.43
CA VAL A 185 28.59 16.53 -5.60
C VAL A 185 28.52 17.38 -6.86
N ILE A 186 27.89 16.84 -7.90
CA ILE A 186 27.68 17.55 -9.17
C ILE A 186 26.44 18.44 -9.07
N ARG A 187 25.39 17.97 -8.40
CA ARG A 187 24.13 18.71 -8.26
C ARG A 187 23.35 18.31 -7.02
N ILE A 188 22.77 19.29 -6.32
CA ILE A 188 21.83 19.04 -5.22
C ILE A 188 20.39 19.13 -5.73
N ASN A 189 19.64 18.03 -5.66
CA ASN A 189 18.24 17.95 -6.11
C ASN A 189 17.27 18.05 -4.93
N LYS A 190 15.96 17.99 -5.22
CA LYS A 190 14.90 18.07 -4.19
C LYS A 190 15.03 17.00 -3.09
N SER A 191 15.38 15.77 -3.44
CA SER A 191 15.42 14.62 -2.50
C SER A 191 16.72 13.78 -2.58
N THR A 192 17.64 14.15 -3.47
CA THR A 192 18.84 13.38 -3.78
C THR A 192 20.00 14.30 -4.12
N VAL A 193 21.22 13.78 -4.04
CA VAL A 193 22.42 14.41 -4.58
C VAL A 193 22.90 13.61 -5.79
N SER A 194 23.18 14.30 -6.89
CA SER A 194 23.87 13.72 -8.04
C SER A 194 25.37 13.75 -7.76
N VAL A 195 26.03 12.60 -7.81
CA VAL A 195 27.47 12.48 -7.54
C VAL A 195 28.22 11.91 -8.74
N GLY A 196 29.44 12.40 -8.94
CA GLY A 196 30.40 11.96 -9.95
C GLY A 196 31.72 11.55 -9.32
N GLU A 197 32.65 11.13 -10.17
CA GLU A 197 34.06 10.99 -9.77
C GLU A 197 34.65 12.36 -9.41
N PRO A 198 35.56 12.43 -8.43
CA PRO A 198 36.29 13.67 -8.12
C PRO A 198 36.97 14.26 -9.37
N GLY A 199 36.70 15.53 -9.68
CA GLY A 199 37.20 16.22 -10.87
C GLY A 199 36.52 15.83 -12.19
N GLY A 200 35.53 14.94 -12.15
CA GLY A 200 34.79 14.48 -13.33
C GLY A 200 33.46 15.22 -13.52
N ALA A 201 33.24 15.80 -14.70
CA ALA A 201 31.98 16.50 -15.02
C ALA A 201 30.76 15.58 -15.24
N ARG A 202 30.92 14.25 -15.14
CA ARG A 202 29.88 13.27 -15.44
C ARG A 202 29.20 12.78 -14.15
N THR A 203 27.87 12.90 -14.10
CA THR A 203 27.07 12.27 -13.04
C THR A 203 27.11 10.75 -13.21
N LEU A 204 27.50 10.04 -12.15
CA LEU A 204 27.53 8.58 -12.10
C LEU A 204 26.32 8.03 -11.33
N LEU A 205 25.92 8.68 -10.24
CA LEU A 205 24.88 8.16 -9.34
C LEU A 205 23.98 9.28 -8.80
N ARG A 206 22.71 8.92 -8.53
CA ARG A 206 21.80 9.74 -7.71
C ARG A 206 21.67 9.08 -6.34
N VAL A 207 22.15 9.76 -5.32
CA VAL A 207 22.20 9.27 -3.93
C VAL A 207 21.13 9.99 -3.10
N PRO A 208 20.16 9.28 -2.51
CA PRO A 208 19.21 9.87 -1.58
C PRO A 208 19.91 10.50 -0.37
N PHE A 209 19.40 11.63 0.14
CA PHE A 209 19.95 12.28 1.32
C PHE A 209 20.07 11.31 2.52
N THR A 210 19.11 10.39 2.67
CA THR A 210 19.10 9.37 3.74
C THR A 210 20.24 8.36 3.66
N ARG A 211 20.96 8.29 2.53
CA ARG A 211 22.11 7.40 2.34
C ARG A 211 23.45 8.12 2.47
N ILE A 212 23.46 9.44 2.58
CA ILE A 212 24.69 10.20 2.83
C ILE A 212 25.08 9.99 4.29
N LYS A 213 26.30 9.49 4.50
CA LYS A 213 26.84 9.15 5.82
C LYS A 213 27.80 10.22 6.34
N VAL A 214 28.54 10.85 5.43
CA VAL A 214 29.58 11.84 5.75
C VAL A 214 29.56 12.91 4.68
N VAL A 215 29.70 14.17 5.10
CA VAL A 215 30.01 15.30 4.23
C VAL A 215 31.45 15.70 4.54
N TYR A 216 32.30 15.74 3.53
CA TYR A 216 33.70 16.13 3.69
C TYR A 216 33.81 17.63 3.42
N VAL A 217 34.25 18.37 4.43
CA VAL A 217 34.57 19.80 4.29
C VAL A 217 36.00 19.88 3.78
N SER A 218 36.20 20.48 2.61
CA SER A 218 37.55 20.86 2.16
C SER A 218 38.00 22.03 3.04
N GLU A 219 39.16 21.88 3.69
CA GLU A 219 39.88 22.99 4.33
C GLU A 219 40.19 24.11 3.33
#